data_AF-A0A7V8NNV1-F1
#
_entry.id   AF-A0A7V8NNV1-F1
#
_cell.length_a   1.000
_cell.length_b   1.000
_cell.length_c   1.000
_cell.angle_alpha   90.00
_cell.angle_beta   90.00
_cell.angle_gamma   90.00
#
_symmetry.space_group_name_H-M   'P 1'
#
loop_
_entity.id
_entity.type
_entity.pdbx_description
1 polymer ?
#
loop_
_entity_poly.entity_id
_entity_poly.type
_entity_poly.pdbx_seq_one_letter_code
_entity_poly.pdbx_strand_id
1 'polypeptide(L)'
;MTLSKRSFSRFNSFQHDVARAKAHRWRCRSGARYLYVCEDGLVHWCSQQRGYPGIPLEQYTPEMRHRQFYTEKYCAPLCTVSCVQQVGMLDNWRAPQTLKPVPVTPPAAQPELVQIGPARGDS
;
A
#
# COMPACT_ATOMS: atom_id res chain seq x y z
N MET A 1 -12.19 24.94 8.28
CA MET A 1 -12.16 25.30 6.85
C MET A 1 -12.16 24.03 6.00
N THR A 2 -13.13 23.90 5.09
CA THR A 2 -13.21 22.79 4.11
C THR A 2 -12.32 23.13 2.92
N LEU A 3 -11.26 22.37 2.71
CA LEU A 3 -10.32 22.50 1.60
C LEU A 3 -10.97 22.00 0.30
N SER A 4 -11.94 22.74 -0.30
CA SER A 4 -12.40 22.60 -1.71
C SER A 4 -13.67 23.42 -2.01
N LYS A 5 -13.84 23.85 -3.28
CA LYS A 5 -15.13 24.27 -3.87
C LYS A 5 -16.13 23.09 -3.87
N ARG A 6 -17.42 23.37 -3.61
CA ARG A 6 -18.51 22.37 -3.49
C ARG A 6 -18.90 21.84 -4.89
N SER A 7 -18.62 20.57 -5.16
CA SER A 7 -19.08 19.85 -6.36
C SER A 7 -19.50 18.43 -5.95
N PHE A 8 -20.64 17.97 -6.47
CA PHE A 8 -21.29 16.70 -6.11
C PHE A 8 -20.47 15.44 -6.40
N SER A 9 -19.42 15.53 -7.22
CA SER A 9 -18.56 14.40 -7.61
C SER A 9 -17.28 14.25 -6.78
N ARG A 10 -17.05 15.08 -5.74
CA ARG A 10 -15.80 15.01 -4.96
C ARG A 10 -15.90 14.03 -3.80
N PHE A 11 -15.47 12.80 -4.07
CA PHE A 11 -15.09 11.80 -3.10
C PHE A 11 -13.73 12.14 -2.47
N ASN A 12 -13.72 13.04 -1.47
CA ASN A 12 -12.49 13.62 -0.94
C ASN A 12 -12.28 13.52 0.59
N SER A 13 -13.01 12.64 1.27
CA SER A 13 -12.91 12.47 2.72
C SER A 13 -11.51 12.05 3.17
N PHE A 14 -10.87 11.12 2.45
CA PHE A 14 -9.54 10.66 2.84
C PHE A 14 -8.47 11.75 2.68
N GLN A 15 -8.51 12.59 1.62
CA GLN A 15 -7.55 13.68 1.46
C GLN A 15 -7.67 14.70 2.58
N HIS A 16 -8.88 14.90 3.09
CA HIS A 16 -9.17 15.75 4.24
C HIS A 16 -8.59 15.18 5.54
N ASP A 17 -8.58 13.85 5.71
CA ASP A 17 -7.92 13.21 6.85
C ASP A 17 -6.40 13.28 6.72
N VAL A 18 -5.85 12.98 5.54
CA VAL A 18 -4.41 13.10 5.23
C VAL A 18 -3.91 14.53 5.49
N ALA A 19 -4.61 15.56 5.00
CA ALA A 19 -4.23 16.95 5.19
C ALA A 19 -4.25 17.40 6.68
N ARG A 20 -4.93 16.66 7.55
CA ARG A 20 -4.99 16.92 9.00
C ARG A 20 -4.19 15.92 9.81
N ALA A 21 -3.38 15.09 9.17
CA ALA A 21 -2.63 14.00 9.80
C ALA A 21 -3.52 13.07 10.65
N LYS A 22 -4.76 12.83 10.19
CA LYS A 22 -5.71 11.93 10.86
C LYS A 22 -5.71 10.55 10.21
N ALA A 23 -5.85 9.53 11.05
CA ALA A 23 -6.05 8.16 10.58
C ALA A 23 -7.38 8.05 9.82
N HIS A 24 -7.34 7.46 8.63
CA HIS A 24 -8.52 7.17 7.83
C HIS A 24 -8.99 5.73 8.07
N ARG A 25 -10.29 5.53 8.26
CA ARG A 25 -10.89 4.21 8.46
C ARG A 25 -11.46 3.68 7.14
N TRP A 26 -10.76 2.75 6.51
CA TRP A 26 -11.11 2.16 5.21
C TRP A 26 -10.42 0.79 5.04
N ARG A 27 -10.67 0.11 3.91
CA ARG A 27 -10.15 -1.24 3.64
C ARG A 27 -9.27 -1.24 2.40
N CYS A 28 -7.96 -1.37 2.59
CA CYS A 28 -7.00 -1.38 1.48
C CYS A 28 -6.97 -2.75 0.78
N ARG A 29 -7.43 -2.83 -0.47
CA ARG A 29 -7.45 -4.06 -1.29
C ARG A 29 -6.27 -4.18 -2.27
N SER A 30 -5.17 -3.46 -2.03
CA SER A 30 -4.00 -3.60 -2.89
C SER A 30 -3.35 -4.98 -2.70
N GLY A 31 -2.81 -5.55 -3.77
CA GLY A 31 -2.48 -6.98 -3.85
C GLY A 31 -3.68 -7.89 -4.17
N ALA A 32 -4.92 -7.37 -4.16
CA ALA A 32 -6.10 -8.13 -4.58
C ALA A 32 -6.78 -7.54 -5.81
N ARG A 33 -7.15 -6.25 -5.75
CA ARG A 33 -7.79 -5.54 -6.86
C ARG A 33 -6.81 -4.97 -7.87
N TYR A 34 -5.63 -4.60 -7.39
CA TYR A 34 -4.53 -4.09 -8.19
C TYR A 34 -3.25 -4.74 -7.72
N LEU A 35 -2.42 -5.14 -8.67
CA LEU A 35 -1.08 -5.62 -8.42
C LEU A 35 -0.11 -4.51 -8.80
N TYR A 36 0.85 -4.23 -7.94
CA TYR A 36 1.97 -3.38 -8.27
C TYR A 36 3.14 -4.31 -8.61
N VAL A 37 3.71 -4.18 -9.80
CA VAL A 37 4.82 -5.02 -10.26
C VAL A 37 6.03 -4.12 -10.48
N CYS A 38 7.18 -4.48 -9.90
CA CYS A 38 8.43 -3.75 -10.10
C CYS A 38 9.20 -4.25 -11.33
N GLU A 39 10.32 -3.59 -11.63
CA GLU A 39 11.25 -3.91 -12.71
C GLU A 39 11.86 -5.32 -12.62
N ASP A 40 11.95 -5.87 -11.41
CA ASP A 40 12.46 -7.22 -11.15
C ASP A 40 11.37 -8.31 -11.31
N GLY A 41 10.17 -7.94 -11.77
CA GLY A 41 9.05 -8.86 -11.91
C GLY A 41 8.37 -9.26 -10.59
N LEU A 42 8.66 -8.56 -9.48
CA LEU A 42 8.07 -8.86 -8.18
C LEU A 42 6.77 -8.08 -7.94
N VAL A 43 5.78 -8.79 -7.38
CA VAL A 43 4.49 -8.26 -6.95
C VAL A 43 4.59 -7.70 -5.54
N HIS A 44 4.22 -6.44 -5.40
CA HIS A 44 4.09 -5.72 -4.15
C HIS A 44 2.63 -5.33 -3.90
N TRP A 45 2.33 -4.91 -2.67
CA TRP A 45 1.03 -4.32 -2.36
C TRP A 45 0.79 -3.05 -3.18
N CYS A 46 1.70 -2.08 -3.11
CA CYS A 46 1.61 -0.80 -3.82
C CYS A 46 2.99 -0.11 -3.82
N SER A 47 3.07 1.08 -4.42
CA SER A 47 4.32 1.88 -4.44
C SER A 47 4.85 2.26 -3.05
N GLN A 48 3.99 2.54 -2.05
CA GLN A 48 4.43 2.81 -0.67
C GLN A 48 4.99 1.58 0.04
N GLN A 49 4.65 0.39 -0.42
CA GLN A 49 4.95 -0.87 0.22
C GLN A 49 5.75 -1.74 -0.74
N ARG A 50 6.67 -1.11 -1.47
CA ARG A 50 7.65 -1.82 -2.31
C ARG A 50 8.47 -2.74 -1.41
N GLY A 51 8.72 -3.96 -1.89
CA GLY A 51 9.39 -5.02 -1.14
C GLY A 51 8.44 -5.97 -0.39
N TYR A 52 7.18 -5.59 -0.13
CA TYR A 52 6.18 -6.48 0.48
C TYR A 52 5.00 -6.71 -0.47
N PRO A 53 4.55 -7.96 -0.71
CA PRO A 53 5.14 -9.22 -0.26
C PRO A 53 6.37 -9.65 -1.07
N GLY A 54 6.62 -9.04 -2.24
CA GLY A 54 7.83 -9.33 -3.04
C GLY A 54 7.78 -10.70 -3.72
N ILE A 55 6.60 -11.13 -4.14
CA ILE A 55 6.40 -12.46 -4.75
C ILE A 55 6.59 -12.33 -6.26
N PRO A 56 7.39 -13.18 -6.92
CA PRO A 56 7.51 -13.18 -8.38
C PRO A 56 6.14 -13.30 -9.07
N LEU A 57 5.90 -12.51 -10.11
CA LEU A 57 4.60 -12.41 -10.78
C LEU A 57 4.08 -13.78 -11.24
N GLU A 58 4.97 -14.63 -11.76
CA GLU A 58 4.66 -15.99 -12.22
C GLU A 58 4.24 -16.94 -11.09
N GLN A 59 4.54 -16.59 -9.83
CA GLN A 59 4.18 -17.36 -8.62
C GLN A 59 2.99 -16.75 -7.87
N TYR A 60 2.45 -15.63 -8.34
CA TYR A 60 1.37 -14.93 -7.65
C TYR A 60 0.00 -15.54 -7.94
N THR A 61 -0.47 -16.41 -7.03
CA THR A 61 -1.65 -17.23 -7.28
C THR A 61 -2.98 -16.50 -7.01
N PRO A 62 -4.12 -17.00 -7.53
CA PRO A 62 -5.44 -16.52 -7.14
C PRO A 62 -5.67 -16.59 -5.62
N GLU A 63 -5.26 -17.66 -4.96
CA GLU A 63 -5.44 -17.84 -3.50
C GLU A 63 -4.71 -16.72 -2.73
N MET A 64 -3.52 -16.33 -3.18
CA MET A 64 -2.81 -15.17 -2.63
C MET A 64 -3.61 -13.88 -2.84
N ARG A 65 -4.15 -13.64 -4.04
CA ARG A 65 -5.02 -12.49 -4.33
C ARG A 65 -6.24 -12.46 -3.42
N HIS A 66 -6.90 -13.59 -3.22
CA HIS A 66 -8.05 -13.74 -2.33
C HIS A 66 -7.66 -13.46 -0.87
N ARG A 67 -6.53 -13.99 -0.41
CA ARG A 67 -5.98 -13.67 0.92
C ARG A 67 -5.72 -12.18 1.09
N GLN A 68 -5.10 -11.53 0.09
CA GLN A 68 -4.81 -10.09 0.15
C GLN A 68 -6.07 -9.23 0.20
N PHE A 69 -7.19 -9.72 -0.35
CA PHE A 69 -8.47 -9.05 -0.23
C PHE A 69 -8.84 -8.91 1.25
N TYR A 70 -8.83 -10.01 2.00
CA TYR A 70 -9.21 -10.04 3.42
C TYR A 70 -8.13 -9.59 4.41
N THR A 71 -6.93 -9.23 3.94
CA THR A 71 -5.81 -8.84 4.80
C THR A 71 -5.84 -7.36 5.16
N GLU A 72 -5.95 -7.04 6.45
CA GLU A 72 -5.87 -5.69 6.98
C GLU A 72 -4.41 -5.20 6.95
N LYS A 73 -4.13 -4.19 6.13
CA LYS A 73 -2.77 -3.68 5.97
C LYS A 73 -2.44 -2.68 7.06
N TYR A 74 -1.32 -2.86 7.73
CA TYR A 74 -0.86 -1.96 8.80
C TYR A 74 -0.65 -0.52 8.32
N CYS A 75 -0.30 -0.32 7.04
CA CYS A 75 -0.11 1.00 6.45
C CYS A 75 -1.43 1.71 6.08
N ALA A 76 -2.57 1.01 6.09
CA ALA A 76 -3.84 1.56 5.59
C ALA A 76 -4.30 2.82 6.34
N PRO A 77 -4.24 2.91 7.68
CA PRO A 77 -4.76 4.08 8.41
C PRO A 77 -4.10 5.41 8.02
N LEU A 78 -2.83 5.39 7.59
CA LEU A 78 -2.06 6.59 7.22
C LEU A 78 -1.70 6.62 5.73
N CYS A 79 -2.41 5.87 4.90
CA CYS A 79 -2.13 5.74 3.47
C CYS A 79 -2.37 7.06 2.72
N THR A 80 -1.38 7.47 1.92
CA THR A 80 -1.43 8.69 1.09
C THR A 80 -1.68 8.40 -0.40
N VAL A 81 -1.69 7.13 -0.84
CA VAL A 81 -2.00 6.78 -2.23
C VAL A 81 -3.48 6.95 -2.54
N SER A 82 -3.74 7.96 -3.36
CA SER A 82 -5.09 8.26 -3.86
C SER A 82 -5.69 7.12 -4.67
N CYS A 83 -4.93 6.40 -5.51
CA CYS A 83 -5.51 5.43 -6.43
C CYS A 83 -6.21 4.27 -5.69
N VAL A 84 -5.58 3.70 -4.66
CA VAL A 84 -6.17 2.62 -3.87
C VAL A 84 -7.26 3.12 -2.94
N GLN A 85 -7.12 4.33 -2.38
CA GLN A 85 -8.13 4.96 -1.52
C GLN A 85 -9.44 5.18 -2.29
N GLN A 86 -9.36 5.79 -3.48
CA GLN A 86 -10.54 6.09 -4.31
C GLN A 86 -11.28 4.82 -4.75
N VAL A 87 -10.55 3.77 -5.17
CA VAL A 87 -11.21 2.50 -5.50
C VAL A 87 -11.75 1.83 -4.23
N GLY A 88 -11.01 1.91 -3.14
CA GLY A 88 -11.43 1.42 -1.83
C GLY A 88 -12.77 2.02 -1.40
N MET A 89 -13.02 3.30 -1.68
CA MET A 89 -14.32 3.92 -1.41
C MET A 89 -15.49 3.20 -2.08
N LEU A 90 -15.31 2.69 -3.31
CA LEU A 90 -16.32 1.95 -4.06
C LEU A 90 -16.44 0.48 -3.62
N ASP A 91 -15.39 -0.08 -3.00
CA ASP A 91 -15.26 -1.51 -2.68
C ASP A 91 -15.33 -1.81 -1.17
N ASN A 92 -15.34 -0.78 -0.33
CA ASN A 92 -15.27 -0.91 1.13
C ASN A 92 -16.44 -1.72 1.70
N TRP A 93 -17.62 -1.66 1.08
CA TRP A 93 -18.83 -2.33 1.56
C TRP A 93 -18.84 -3.84 1.32
N ARG A 94 -18.01 -4.37 0.40
CA ARG A 94 -18.13 -5.77 -0.05
C ARG A 94 -17.86 -6.80 1.04
N ALA A 95 -16.90 -6.55 1.92
CA ALA A 95 -16.51 -7.49 2.97
C ALA A 95 -15.65 -6.81 4.05
N PRO A 96 -15.57 -7.35 5.27
CA PRO A 96 -14.53 -6.95 6.22
C PRO A 96 -13.12 -7.42 5.78
N GLN A 97 -12.09 -6.91 6.46
CA GLN A 97 -10.75 -7.50 6.48
C GLN A 97 -10.57 -8.15 7.84
N THR A 98 -10.24 -9.44 7.87
CA THR A 98 -10.18 -10.26 9.08
C THR A 98 -8.82 -10.94 9.25
N LEU A 99 -7.98 -10.93 8.21
CA LEU A 99 -6.66 -11.51 8.24
C LEU A 99 -5.61 -10.45 8.56
N LYS A 100 -4.54 -10.86 9.22
CA LYS A 100 -3.35 -10.01 9.44
C LYS A 100 -2.28 -10.29 8.38
N PRO A 101 -1.42 -9.31 8.08
CA PRO A 101 -0.28 -9.52 7.20
C PRO A 101 0.63 -10.60 7.75
N VAL A 102 1.16 -11.44 6.87
CA VAL A 102 2.19 -12.41 7.25
C VAL A 102 3.51 -11.65 7.37
N PRO A 103 4.34 -11.89 8.38
CA PRO A 103 5.73 -11.44 8.33
C PRO A 103 6.37 -12.00 7.05
N VAL A 104 6.91 -11.15 6.18
CA VAL A 104 7.77 -11.66 5.11
C VAL A 104 9.05 -12.07 5.79
N THR A 105 9.52 -13.28 5.51
CA THR A 105 10.94 -13.58 5.67
C THR A 105 11.69 -12.52 4.86
N PRO A 106 12.65 -11.79 5.43
CA PRO A 106 13.46 -10.86 4.65
C PRO A 106 14.00 -11.59 3.42
N PRO A 107 14.08 -10.92 2.25
CA PRO A 107 14.79 -11.51 1.12
C PRO A 107 16.19 -11.97 1.58
N ALA A 108 16.69 -13.04 0.97
CA ALA A 108 18.04 -13.53 1.20
C ALA A 108 19.04 -12.37 1.23
N ALA A 109 20.02 -12.44 2.14
CA ALA A 109 20.96 -11.37 2.48
C ALA A 109 21.25 -10.46 1.29
N GLN A 110 20.80 -9.21 1.38
CA GLN A 110 21.15 -8.22 0.37
C GLN A 110 22.67 -8.07 0.36
N PRO A 111 23.30 -7.91 -0.83
CA PRO A 111 24.73 -7.67 -0.89
C PRO A 111 25.10 -6.49 0.01
N GLU A 112 26.24 -6.62 0.68
CA GLU A 112 26.77 -5.61 1.60
C GLU A 112 26.74 -4.23 0.92
N LEU A 113 26.05 -3.27 1.54
CA LEU A 113 25.92 -1.93 1.00
C LEU A 113 27.32 -1.31 0.91
N VAL A 114 27.78 -1.01 -0.30
CA VAL A 114 29.06 -0.34 -0.52
C VAL A 114 28.84 1.18 -0.57
N GLN A 115 29.64 1.94 0.17
CA GLN A 115 29.64 3.41 0.14
C GLN A 115 30.12 3.91 -1.25
N ILE A 116 29.24 4.56 -2.02
CA ILE A 116 29.53 5.08 -3.37
C ILE A 116 30.12 6.51 -3.33
N GLY A 117 30.37 7.08 -2.14
CA GLY A 117 30.95 8.41 -2.01
C GLY A 117 31.64 8.62 -0.67
N PRO A 118 32.47 9.65 -0.53
CA PRO A 118 33.11 9.96 0.75
C PRO A 118 32.04 10.23 1.80
N ALA A 119 32.19 9.66 3.00
CA ALA A 119 31.44 10.08 4.17
C ALA A 119 31.63 11.60 4.32
N ARG A 120 30.57 12.38 4.10
CA ARG A 120 30.62 13.81 4.41
C ARG A 120 30.83 13.88 5.91
N GLY A 121 32.05 14.24 6.31
CA GLY A 121 32.37 14.61 7.68
C GLY A 121 31.60 15.88 7.97
N ASP A 122 30.53 15.78 8.75
CA ASP A 122 29.90 16.95 9.34
C ASP A 122 30.90 17.52 10.36
N SER A 123 31.57 18.60 9.96
CA SER A 123 32.27 19.54 10.85
C SER A 123 31.42 20.79 11.02
#